data_AF-A0A3D2KB83-F1
#
_entry.id   AF-A0A3D2KB83-F1
#
_cell.length_a   1.000
_cell.length_b   1.000
_cell.length_c   1.000
_cell.angle_alpha   90.00
_cell.angle_beta   90.00
_cell.angle_gamma   90.00
#
_symmetry.space_group_name_H-M   'P 1'
#
loop_
_entity.id
_entity.type
_entity.pdbx_description
1 polymer ?
#
loop_
_entity_poly.entity_id
_entity_poly.type
_entity_poly.pdbx_seq_one_letter_code
_entity_poly.pdbx_strand_id
1 'polypeptide(L)'
;MMKNIKKISKNLFVVASLMACLLCMAGVNTQAASKDWSLRYIKGAPGSDQISSWSKSVTTTCGTTTMKVSKVGGGATIMVYTSNGIAALYSGSGSSSVQTTKGTAIYASANFQSTGSSNSYPSGSLTY
;
A
#
# COMPACT_ATOMS: atom_id res chain seq x y z
N MET A 1 -42.24 -25.88 -37.13
CA MET A 1 -40.97 -25.13 -37.21
C MET A 1 -40.88 -23.92 -36.26
N MET A 2 -41.93 -23.13 -36.04
CA MET A 2 -41.89 -21.91 -35.18
C MET A 2 -41.63 -22.10 -33.67
N LYS A 3 -41.91 -23.28 -33.09
CA LYS A 3 -41.72 -23.52 -31.64
C LYS A 3 -40.25 -23.60 -31.22
N ASN A 4 -39.36 -24.08 -32.08
CA ASN A 4 -37.93 -24.22 -31.77
C ASN A 4 -37.19 -22.86 -31.79
N ILE A 5 -37.58 -21.94 -32.67
CA ILE A 5 -36.99 -20.60 -32.79
C ILE A 5 -37.22 -19.77 -31.51
N LYS A 6 -38.42 -19.85 -30.92
CA LYS A 6 -38.74 -19.17 -29.65
C LYS A 6 -37.99 -19.73 -28.43
N LYS A 7 -37.58 -21.00 -28.46
CA LYS A 7 -36.84 -21.64 -27.37
C LYS A 7 -35.34 -21.31 -27.45
N ILE A 8 -34.81 -21.26 -28.67
CA ILE A 8 -33.44 -20.84 -28.96
C ILE A 8 -33.23 -19.37 -28.60
N SER A 9 -34.18 -18.49 -28.95
CA SER A 9 -34.06 -17.05 -28.62
C SER A 9 -34.09 -16.75 -27.12
N LYS A 10 -34.89 -17.48 -26.33
CA LYS A 10 -34.91 -17.37 -24.87
C LYS A 10 -33.60 -17.83 -24.23
N ASN A 11 -33.05 -18.95 -24.70
CA ASN A 11 -31.79 -19.46 -24.18
C ASN A 11 -30.61 -18.54 -24.52
N LEU A 12 -30.61 -17.94 -25.72
CA LEU A 12 -29.59 -16.98 -26.13
C LEU A 12 -29.61 -15.72 -25.26
N PHE A 13 -30.80 -15.23 -24.90
CA PHE A 13 -30.97 -14.06 -24.04
C PHE A 13 -30.48 -14.31 -22.60
N VAL A 14 -30.74 -15.51 -22.07
CA VAL A 14 -30.27 -15.93 -20.74
C VAL A 14 -28.75 -16.05 -20.69
N VAL A 15 -28.14 -16.65 -21.72
CA VAL A 15 -26.68 -16.79 -21.82
C VAL A 15 -26.00 -15.42 -21.95
N ALA A 16 -26.56 -14.52 -22.76
CA ALA A 16 -26.03 -13.15 -22.90
C ALA A 16 -26.12 -12.36 -21.58
N SER A 17 -27.21 -12.51 -20.82
CA SER A 17 -27.38 -11.84 -19.53
C SER A 17 -26.44 -12.40 -18.45
N LEU A 18 -26.22 -13.71 -18.41
CA LEU A 18 -25.24 -14.34 -17.52
C LEU A 18 -23.81 -13.91 -17.83
N MET A 19 -23.46 -13.81 -19.12
CA MET A 19 -22.14 -13.39 -19.56
C MET A 19 -21.90 -11.90 -19.26
N ALA A 20 -22.92 -11.05 -19.38
CA ALA A 20 -22.87 -9.65 -18.94
C ALA A 20 -22.68 -9.51 -17.42
N CYS A 21 -23.40 -10.32 -16.61
CA CYS A 21 -23.21 -10.33 -15.15
C CYS A 21 -21.81 -10.80 -14.74
N LEU A 22 -21.25 -11.80 -15.41
CA LEU A 22 -19.89 -12.28 -15.15
C LEU A 22 -18.83 -11.23 -15.54
N LEU A 23 -19.06 -10.45 -16.60
CA LEU A 23 -18.19 -9.33 -16.99
C LEU A 23 -18.28 -8.13 -16.01
N CYS A 24 -19.45 -7.89 -15.39
CA CYS A 24 -19.58 -6.87 -14.35
C CYS A 24 -18.89 -7.26 -13.02
N MET A 25 -18.75 -8.57 -12.73
CA MET A 25 -18.02 -9.05 -11.55
C MET A 25 -16.51 -9.25 -11.82
N ALA A 26 -16.12 -9.44 -13.08
CA ALA A 26 -14.73 -9.57 -13.50
C ALA A 26 -14.05 -8.20 -13.59
N GLY A 27 -13.64 -7.66 -12.45
CA GLY A 27 -12.52 -6.72 -12.43
C GLY A 27 -12.84 -5.28 -12.02
N VAL A 28 -13.40 -5.09 -10.83
CA VAL A 28 -12.96 -3.94 -10.03
C VAL A 28 -11.60 -4.28 -9.41
N ASN A 29 -10.55 -4.23 -10.24
CA ASN A 29 -9.18 -4.10 -9.76
C ASN A 29 -9.08 -2.74 -9.08
N THR A 30 -9.49 -2.69 -7.81
CA THR A 30 -9.26 -1.55 -6.95
C THR A 30 -7.75 -1.38 -6.85
N GLN A 31 -7.21 -0.40 -7.58
CA GLN A 31 -5.80 -0.04 -7.51
C GLN A 31 -5.48 0.23 -6.05
N ALA A 32 -4.47 -0.46 -5.50
CA ALA A 32 -4.10 -0.29 -4.12
C ALA A 32 -3.71 1.17 -3.88
N ALA A 33 -4.34 1.82 -2.89
CA ALA A 33 -4.00 3.18 -2.53
C ALA A 33 -2.56 3.23 -1.99
N SER A 34 -1.86 4.33 -2.27
CA SER A 34 -0.49 4.53 -1.78
C SER A 34 -0.24 5.92 -1.22
N LYS A 35 0.72 6.00 -0.29
CA LYS A 35 1.24 7.24 0.26
C LYS A 35 2.75 7.16 0.40
N ASP A 36 3.44 8.13 -0.18
CA ASP A 36 4.88 8.25 -0.06
C ASP A 36 5.27 8.97 1.22
N TRP A 37 6.49 8.69 1.68
CA TRP A 37 7.10 9.35 2.82
C TRP A 37 8.58 9.60 2.56
N SER A 38 9.08 10.66 3.19
CA SER A 38 10.50 10.98 3.22
C SER A 38 10.87 11.57 4.56
N LEU A 39 12.05 11.20 5.02
CA LEU A 39 12.68 11.70 6.23
C LEU A 39 13.96 12.44 5.84
N ARG A 40 14.44 13.28 6.75
CA ARG A 40 15.63 14.11 6.51
C ARG A 40 16.42 14.23 7.80
N TYR A 41 17.69 13.85 7.71
CA TYR A 41 18.70 14.17 8.69
C TYR A 41 19.87 14.93 8.04
N ILE A 42 20.20 16.12 8.55
CA ILE A 42 21.35 16.92 8.12
C ILE A 42 22.30 17.08 9.30
N LYS A 43 23.51 16.53 9.18
CA LYS A 43 24.52 16.56 10.24
C LYS A 43 24.96 17.99 10.51
N GLY A 44 24.92 18.41 11.77
CA GLY A 44 25.33 19.74 12.21
C GLY A 44 24.30 20.85 11.96
N ALA A 45 23.18 20.56 11.30
CA ALA A 45 22.08 21.51 11.18
C ALA A 45 21.23 21.54 12.46
N PRO A 46 20.60 22.68 12.78
CA PRO A 46 19.66 22.77 13.89
C PRO A 46 18.49 21.80 13.73
N GLY A 47 17.87 21.43 14.85
CA GLY A 47 16.80 20.43 14.89
C GLY A 47 15.58 20.77 14.02
N SER A 48 15.32 22.05 13.77
CA SER A 48 14.22 22.53 12.92
C SER A 48 14.32 22.10 11.45
N ASP A 49 15.53 21.78 10.97
CA ASP A 49 15.76 21.39 9.57
C ASP A 49 15.64 19.86 9.36
N GLN A 50 15.41 19.13 10.46
CA GLN A 50 15.32 17.68 10.50
C GLN A 50 13.85 17.25 10.33
N ILE A 51 13.62 16.21 9.55
CA ILE A 51 12.31 15.53 9.46
C ILE A 51 12.54 14.11 9.97
N SER A 52 12.32 13.89 11.26
CA SER A 52 12.70 12.65 11.94
C SER A 52 11.65 11.54 11.89
N SER A 53 10.41 11.90 11.56
CA SER A 53 9.25 11.02 11.61
C SER A 53 8.23 11.34 10.54
N TRP A 54 7.57 10.31 10.04
CA TRP A 54 6.37 10.39 9.22
C TRP A 54 5.31 9.47 9.80
N SER A 55 4.05 9.89 9.75
CA SER A 55 2.94 9.03 10.10
C SER A 55 1.68 9.36 9.33
N LYS A 56 0.80 8.36 9.20
CA LYS A 56 -0.49 8.51 8.53
C LYS A 56 -1.49 7.49 9.05
N SER A 57 -2.70 7.95 9.32
CA SER A 57 -3.88 7.09 9.48
C SER A 57 -4.61 6.99 8.15
N VAL A 58 -4.94 5.78 7.73
CA VAL A 58 -5.61 5.48 6.46
C VAL A 58 -6.66 4.38 6.63
N THR A 59 -7.63 4.34 5.74
CA THR A 59 -8.55 3.21 5.61
C THR A 59 -8.10 2.34 4.44
N THR A 60 -7.91 1.04 4.69
CA THR A 60 -7.36 0.10 3.71
C THR A 60 -8.30 -0.10 2.53
N THR A 61 -7.74 -0.12 1.33
CA THR A 61 -8.49 -0.30 0.06
C THR A 61 -8.18 -1.63 -0.60
N CYS A 62 -7.09 -2.28 -0.20
CA CYS A 62 -6.67 -3.58 -0.72
C CYS A 62 -6.45 -4.62 0.39
N GLY A 63 -6.24 -5.87 -0.01
CA GLY A 63 -6.12 -7.02 0.89
C GLY A 63 -4.77 -7.16 1.60
N THR A 64 -3.81 -6.28 1.28
CA THR A 64 -2.43 -6.38 1.75
C THR A 64 -1.91 -4.98 2.03
N THR A 65 -1.49 -4.71 3.27
CA THR A 65 -0.73 -3.51 3.59
C THR A 65 0.75 -3.78 3.39
N THR A 66 1.47 -2.87 2.73
CA THR A 66 2.91 -2.97 2.53
C THR A 66 3.59 -1.66 2.91
N MET A 67 4.64 -1.75 3.72
CA MET A 67 5.59 -0.67 3.95
C MET A 67 6.86 -0.95 3.17
N LYS A 68 7.19 -0.06 2.24
CA LYS A 68 8.44 -0.10 1.47
C LYS A 68 9.37 0.99 1.96
N VAL A 69 10.64 0.63 2.14
CA VAL A 69 11.77 1.55 2.32
C VAL A 69 12.59 1.51 1.03
N SER A 70 12.60 2.60 0.29
CA SER A 70 13.30 2.69 -1.00
C SER A 70 14.78 3.03 -0.84
N LYS A 71 15.12 3.81 0.18
CA LYS A 71 16.50 4.26 0.45
C LYS A 71 16.71 4.47 1.93
N VAL A 72 17.86 4.03 2.43
CA VAL A 72 18.40 4.42 3.74
C VAL A 72 19.85 4.82 3.48
N GLY A 73 20.22 6.06 3.83
CA GLY A 73 21.54 6.63 3.55
C GLY A 73 22.31 6.95 4.83
N GLY A 74 23.61 7.23 4.70
CA GLY A 74 24.42 7.82 5.76
C GLY A 74 24.64 6.96 7.02
N GLY A 75 24.47 5.64 6.92
CA GLY A 75 24.55 4.72 8.06
C GLY A 75 23.34 4.78 9.00
N ALA A 76 22.25 5.41 8.57
CA ALA A 76 21.01 5.50 9.33
C ALA A 76 20.31 4.14 9.42
N THR A 77 19.36 4.03 10.33
CA THR A 77 18.41 2.91 10.43
C THR A 77 17.01 3.46 10.62
N ILE A 78 16.06 2.94 9.83
CA ILE A 78 14.65 3.35 9.85
C ILE A 78 13.80 2.24 10.45
N MET A 79 12.95 2.60 11.41
CA MET A 79 11.87 1.76 11.90
C MET A 79 10.60 2.10 11.13
N VAL A 80 10.00 1.10 10.48
CA VAL A 80 8.64 1.21 9.94
C VAL A 80 7.68 0.41 10.80
N TYR A 81 6.49 0.96 11.00
CA TYR A 81 5.45 0.36 11.81
C TYR A 81 4.09 0.54 11.16
N THR A 82 3.24 -0.48 11.25
CA THR A 82 1.81 -0.38 11.00
C THR A 82 1.02 -1.08 12.09
N SER A 83 -0.11 -0.51 12.50
CA SER A 83 -0.94 -1.03 13.60
C SER A 83 -1.57 -2.40 13.31
N ASN A 84 -1.56 -2.85 12.05
CA ASN A 84 -2.04 -4.15 11.62
C ASN A 84 -0.93 -5.22 11.53
N GLY A 85 0.29 -4.93 12.00
CA GLY A 85 1.28 -5.98 12.27
C GLY A 85 2.65 -5.84 11.60
N ILE A 86 2.98 -4.70 10.96
CA ILE A 86 4.35 -4.45 10.50
C ILE A 86 5.13 -3.77 11.63
N ALA A 87 6.31 -4.30 11.95
CA ALA A 87 7.29 -3.68 12.83
C ALA A 87 8.68 -4.15 12.36
N ALA A 88 9.39 -3.30 11.61
CA ALA A 88 10.64 -3.71 10.93
C ALA A 88 11.68 -2.59 10.89
N LEU A 89 12.95 -2.98 11.03
CA LEU A 89 14.11 -2.09 10.94
C LEU A 89 14.83 -2.27 9.61
N TYR A 90 15.20 -1.16 8.99
CA TYR A 90 15.90 -1.12 7.71
C TYR A 90 17.14 -0.23 7.78
N SER A 91 18.31 -0.80 7.48
CA SER A 91 19.56 -0.08 7.23
C SER A 91 19.85 0.12 5.73
N GLY A 92 18.99 -0.44 4.87
CA GLY A 92 19.03 -0.34 3.41
C GLY A 92 17.61 -0.34 2.83
N SER A 93 17.48 -0.58 1.53
CA SER A 93 16.16 -0.76 0.91
C SER A 93 15.52 -2.09 1.33
N GLY A 94 14.18 -2.13 1.35
CA GLY A 94 13.43 -3.34 1.64
C GLY A 94 11.94 -3.08 1.79
N SER A 95 11.17 -4.13 2.10
CA SER A 95 9.73 -4.02 2.30
C SER A 95 9.17 -5.11 3.20
N SER A 96 8.16 -4.76 3.99
CA SER A 96 7.37 -5.69 4.79
C SER A 96 5.90 -5.59 4.40
N SER A 97 5.20 -6.72 4.42
CA SER A 97 3.79 -6.78 4.07
C SER A 97 3.01 -7.61 5.10
N VAL A 98 1.75 -7.25 5.31
CA VAL A 98 0.81 -7.98 6.16
C VAL A 98 -0.54 -8.07 5.48
N GLN A 99 -1.21 -9.22 5.62
CA GLN A 99 -2.58 -9.38 5.15
C GLN A 99 -3.51 -8.45 5.93
N THR A 100 -4.53 -7.92 5.26
CA THR A 100 -5.42 -6.93 5.86
C THR A 100 -6.79 -6.93 5.24
N THR A 101 -7.79 -6.82 6.09
CA THR A 101 -9.18 -6.67 5.67
C THR A 101 -9.38 -5.29 5.05
N LYS A 102 -9.99 -5.22 3.86
CA LYS A 102 -10.38 -3.95 3.23
C LYS A 102 -11.35 -3.19 4.14
N GLY A 103 -11.24 -1.87 4.16
CA GLY A 103 -12.07 -1.00 5.01
C GLY A 103 -11.59 -0.89 6.46
N THR A 104 -10.43 -1.44 6.80
CA THR A 104 -9.84 -1.35 8.15
C THR A 104 -9.09 -0.04 8.30
N ALA A 105 -9.35 0.68 9.40
CA ALA A 105 -8.54 1.83 9.77
C ALA A 105 -7.19 1.36 10.33
N ILE A 106 -6.09 1.83 9.74
CA ILE A 106 -4.73 1.51 10.19
C ILE A 106 -3.93 2.79 10.41
N TYR A 107 -3.01 2.73 11.35
CA TYR A 107 -1.97 3.73 11.56
C TYR A 107 -0.65 3.19 11.01
N ALA A 108 0.06 4.00 10.24
CA ALA A 108 1.39 3.70 9.72
C ALA A 108 2.39 4.79 10.13
N SER A 109 3.64 4.41 10.35
CA SER A 109 4.71 5.37 10.62
C SER A 109 6.07 4.88 10.12
N ALA A 110 6.96 5.84 9.87
CA ALA A 110 8.37 5.63 9.57
C ALA A 110 9.20 6.63 10.38
N ASN A 111 10.18 6.16 11.13
CA ASN A 111 10.99 7.00 12.02
C ASN A 111 12.46 6.61 11.94
N PHE A 112 13.37 7.56 12.16
CA PHE A 112 14.76 7.20 12.44
C PHE A 112 14.84 6.44 13.76
N GLN A 113 15.38 5.22 13.71
CA GLN A 113 15.88 4.53 14.90
C GLN A 113 17.29 5.02 15.24
N SER A 114 18.09 5.31 14.22
CA SER A 114 19.41 5.94 14.32
C SER A 114 19.63 6.81 13.09
N THR A 115 20.20 8.00 13.27
CA THR A 115 20.46 8.97 12.20
C THR A 115 21.73 8.68 11.41
N GLY A 116 22.59 7.78 11.90
CA GLY A 116 23.87 7.46 11.28
C GLY A 116 24.95 8.53 11.51
N SER A 117 26.00 8.52 10.68
CA SER A 117 27.21 9.35 10.87
C SER A 117 27.34 10.51 9.85
N SER A 118 26.44 10.61 8.87
CA SER A 118 26.40 11.64 7.84
C SER A 118 24.97 12.03 7.49
N ASN A 119 24.79 12.95 6.53
CA ASN A 119 23.46 13.35 6.07
C ASN A 119 22.70 12.13 5.53
N SER A 120 21.42 12.04 5.88
CA SER A 120 20.57 10.93 5.49
C SER A 120 19.22 11.45 4.99
N TYR A 121 18.75 10.87 3.89
CA TYR A 121 17.45 11.20 3.29
C TYR A 121 16.66 9.93 2.98
N PRO A 122 16.21 9.18 4.00
CA PRO A 122 15.46 7.96 3.78
C PRO A 122 14.09 8.25 3.21
N SER A 123 13.60 7.35 2.37
CA SER A 123 12.28 7.50 1.74
C SER A 123 11.66 6.15 1.45
N GLY A 124 10.36 6.16 1.20
CA GLY A 124 9.61 4.95 0.92
C GLY A 124 8.12 5.23 0.70
N SER A 125 7.32 4.16 0.78
CA SER A 125 5.88 4.25 0.56
C SER A 125 5.10 3.28 1.44
N LEU A 126 3.84 3.61 1.68
CA LEU A 126 2.80 2.76 2.23
C LEU A 126 1.83 2.40 1.10
N THR A 127 1.51 1.11 0.95
CA THR A 127 0.41 0.61 0.12
C THR A 127 -0.65 -0.02 1.02
N TYR A 128 -1.94 0.27 0.82
CA TYR A 128 -3.02 -0.10 1.76
C TYR A 128 -4.39 -0.29 1.13
#